data_AF-A0A7L3HVS8-F1
#
_entry.id   AF-A0A7L3HVS8-F1
#
_cell.length_a   1.000
_cell.length_b   1.000
_cell.length_c   1.000
_cell.angle_alpha   90.00
_cell.angle_beta   90.00
_cell.angle_gamma   90.00
#
_symmetry.space_group_name_H-M   'P 1'
#
loop_
_entity.id
_entity.type
_entity.pdbx_description
1 polymer ?
#
loop_
_entity_poly.entity_id
_entity_poly.type
_entity_poly.pdbx_seq_one_letter_code
_entity_poly.pdbx_strand_id
1 'polypeptide(L)' 'MANHSQLGFQDAASPIIEELIEFHDHALIVALAICSLVLYLLALILTEKLSSSTVDAQEIELV' A
#
# COMPACT_ATOMS: atom_id res chain seq x y z
N MET A 1 23.55 -8.78 -12.53
CA MET A 1 22.72 -9.53 -13.51
C MET A 1 21.55 -10.10 -12.76
N ALA A 2 20.37 -10.14 -13.38
CA ALA A 2 19.17 -10.67 -12.74
C ALA A 2 19.28 -12.19 -12.54
N ASN A 3 18.85 -12.66 -11.36
CA ASN A 3 18.78 -14.07 -11.03
C ASN A 3 17.38 -14.64 -11.32
N HIS A 4 17.29 -15.96 -11.46
CA HIS A 4 16.00 -16.62 -11.59
C HIS A 4 15.15 -16.34 -10.35
N SER A 5 13.87 -16.02 -10.55
CA SER A 5 12.89 -15.69 -9.48
C SER A 5 13.20 -14.45 -8.65
N GLN A 6 13.99 -13.50 -9.16
CA GLN A 6 14.23 -12.23 -8.49
C GLN A 6 13.00 -11.31 -8.57
N LEU A 7 12.46 -10.91 -7.42
CA LEU A 7 11.29 -10.03 -7.30
C LEU A 7 11.64 -8.55 -7.11
N GLY A 8 12.77 -8.25 -6.44
CA GLY A 8 13.25 -6.88 -6.20
C GLY A 8 14.25 -6.40 -7.26
N PHE A 9 14.89 -5.26 -6.99
CA PHE A 9 15.95 -4.72 -7.84
C PHE A 9 17.24 -5.56 -7.78
N GLN A 10 18.10 -5.38 -8.79
CA GLN A 10 19.47 -5.89 -8.77
C GLN A 10 20.33 -5.10 -7.79
N ASP A 11 21.42 -5.70 -7.32
CA ASP A 11 22.41 -5.04 -6.48
C ASP A 11 22.88 -3.73 -7.11
N ALA A 12 22.97 -2.68 -6.29
CA ALA A 12 23.38 -1.36 -6.74
C ALA A 12 24.83 -1.39 -7.25
N ALA A 13 25.04 -0.92 -8.48
CA ALA A 13 26.36 -0.74 -9.08
C ALA A 13 26.86 0.72 -8.98
N SER A 14 26.05 1.62 -8.41
CA SER A 14 26.41 3.02 -8.18
C SER A 14 25.62 3.60 -6.99
N PRO A 15 26.13 4.68 -6.33
CA PRO A 15 25.46 5.31 -5.20
C PRO A 15 24.04 5.80 -5.52
N ILE A 16 23.78 6.22 -6.76
CA ILE A 16 22.46 6.71 -7.17
C ILE A 16 21.42 5.58 -7.19
N ILE A 17 21.84 4.36 -7.56
CA ILE A 17 20.93 3.21 -7.58
C ILE A 17 20.60 2.75 -6.16
N GLU A 18 21.54 2.89 -5.22
CA GLU A 18 21.31 2.62 -3.80
C GLU A 18 20.22 3.55 -3.24
N GLU A 19 20.35 4.86 -3.46
CA GLU A 19 19.34 5.87 -3.07
C GLU A 19 17.96 5.60 -3.72
N LEU A 20 17.93 5.15 -4.97
CA LEU A 20 16.68 4.85 -5.66
C LEU A 20 15.98 3.61 -5.09
N ILE A 21 16.76 2.60 -4.67
CA ILE A 21 16.23 1.41 -4.00
C ILE A 21 15.66 1.80 -2.63
N GLU A 22 16.35 2.65 -1.86
CA GLU A 22 15.83 3.14 -0.58
C GLU A 22 14.54 3.96 -0.75
N PHE A 23 14.49 4.84 -1.75
CA PHE A 23 13.29 5.60 -2.09
C PHE A 23 12.13 4.69 -2.49
N HIS A 24 12.41 3.67 -3.33
CA HIS A 24 11.42 2.69 -3.71
C HIS A 24 10.87 1.93 -2.51
N ASP A 25 11.73 1.47 -1.61
CA ASP A 25 11.30 0.70 -0.45
C ASP A 25 10.41 1.54 0.47
N HIS A 26 10.73 2.84 0.64
CA HIS A 26 9.86 3.76 1.36
C HIS A 26 8.48 3.91 0.67
N ALA A 27 8.46 4.13 -0.64
CA ALA A 27 7.22 4.25 -1.40
C ALA A 27 6.39 2.95 -1.37
N LEU A 28 7.05 1.79 -1.44
CA LEU A 28 6.40 0.48 -1.42
C LEU A 28 5.72 0.22 -0.07
N ILE A 29 6.35 0.60 1.04
CA ILE A 29 5.74 0.49 2.38
C ILE A 29 4.44 1.29 2.44
N VAL A 30 4.45 2.54 1.95
CA VAL A 30 3.25 3.39 1.93
C VAL A 30 2.16 2.79 1.04
N ALA A 31 2.52 2.32 -0.16
CA ALA A 31 1.56 1.69 -1.07
C ALA A 31 0.92 0.43 -0.47
N LEU A 32 1.72 -0.45 0.16
CA LEU A 32 1.22 -1.65 0.83
C LEU A 32 0.34 -1.32 2.05
N ALA A 33 0.66 -0.27 2.80
CA ALA A 33 -0.17 0.20 3.91
C ALA A 33 -1.55 0.66 3.41
N ILE A 34 -1.60 1.46 2.35
CA ILE A 34 -2.88 1.92 1.76
C ILE A 34 -3.68 0.73 1.20
N CYS A 35 -3.04 -0.15 0.43
CA CYS A 35 -3.68 -1.34 -0.13
C CYS A 35 -4.24 -2.27 0.95
N SER A 36 -3.50 -2.50 2.03
CA SER A 36 -3.95 -3.35 3.14
C SER A 36 -5.10 -2.71 3.93
N LEU A 37 -5.06 -1.38 4.15
CA LEU A 37 -6.17 -0.65 4.75
C LEU A 37 -7.45 -0.76 3.90
N VAL A 38 -7.36 -0.53 2.60
CA VAL A 38 -8.51 -0.64 1.69
C VAL A 38 -9.05 -2.07 1.67
N LEU A 39 -8.18 -3.07 1.59
CA LEU A 39 -8.58 -4.49 1.62
C LEU A 39 -9.29 -4.84 2.94
N TYR A 40 -8.77 -4.34 4.06
CA TYR A 40 -9.38 -4.53 5.37
C TYR A 40 -10.78 -3.91 5.45
N LEU A 41 -10.96 -2.67 4.97
CA LEU A 41 -12.27 -2.01 4.94
C LEU A 41 -13.27 -2.74 4.05
N LEU A 42 -12.83 -3.25 2.89
CA LEU A 42 -13.67 -4.07 2.02
C LEU A 42 -14.10 -5.37 2.73
N ALA A 43 -13.16 -6.06 3.38
CA ALA A 43 -13.47 -7.27 4.14
C ALA A 43 -14.44 -6.99 5.30
N LEU A 44 -14.28 -5.85 5.98
CA LEU A 44 -15.17 -5.41 7.05
C LEU A 44 -16.60 -5.24 6.52
N ILE A 45 -16.81 -4.44 5.49
CA ILE A 45 -18.14 -4.18 4.92
C ILE A 45 -18.83 -5.48 4.46
N LEU A 46 -18.08 -6.43 3.91
CA LEU A 46 -18.63 -7.71 3.43
C LEU A 46 -18.99 -8.69 4.57
N THR A 47 -18.32 -8.59 5.72
CA THR A 47 -18.53 -9.50 6.86
C THR A 47 -19.50 -8.95 7.90
N GLU A 48 -19.70 -7.64 7.92
CA GLU A 48 -20.66 -6.98 8.79
C GLU A 48 -22.10 -7.42 8.48
N LYS A 49 -22.84 -7.78 9.54
CA LYS A 49 -24.23 -8.27 9.44
C LYS A 49 -25.27 -7.20 9.76
N LEU A 50 -24.83 -6.05 10.26
CA LEU A 50 -25.71 -4.93 10.58
C LEU A 50 -25.89 -4.04 9.35
N SER A 51 -27.13 -3.62 9.11
CA SER A 51 -27.46 -2.62 8.09
C SER A 51 -27.76 -1.29 8.79
N SER A 52 -27.11 -0.21 8.34
CA SER A 52 -27.34 1.15 8.81
C SER A 52 -27.97 2.00 7.70
N SER A 53 -28.72 3.04 8.08
CA SER A 53 -29.12 4.10 7.16
C SER A 53 -27.93 4.95 6.75
N THR A 54 -28.04 5.70 5.66
CA THR A 54 -27.05 6.69 5.25
C THR A 54 -26.84 7.73 6.34
N VAL A 55 -25.59 8.02 6.67
CA VAL A 55 -25.18 9.05 7.63
C VAL A 55 -24.55 10.21 6.86
N ASP A 56 -24.62 11.42 7.40
CA ASP A 56 -23.96 12.59 6.82
C ASP A 56 -22.44 12.36 6.70
N ALA A 57 -21.87 12.62 5.53
CA ALA A 57 -20.51 12.21 5.17
C ALA A 57 -19.46 13.32 5.28
N GLN A 58 -19.89 14.57 5.56
CA GLN A 58 -19.02 15.75 5.42
C GLN A 58 -17.79 15.72 6.32
N GLU A 59 -17.88 15.12 7.51
CA GLU A 59 -16.74 14.95 8.41
C GLU A 59 -15.68 13.97 7.88
N ILE A 60 -16.08 12.96 7.09
CA ILE A 60 -15.16 11.96 6.51
C ILE A 60 -14.48 12.49 5.26
N GLU A 61 -15.12 13.37 4.47
CA GLU A 61 -14.54 13.93 3.25
C GLU A 61 -13.32 14.84 3.50
N LEU A 62 -13.19 15.37 4.72
CA LEU A 62 -12.05 16.21 5.11
C LEU A 62 -10.79 15.39 5.40
N VAL A 63 -10.95 14.11 5.77
CA VAL A 63 -9.87 13.22 6.20
C VAL A 63 -9.19 12.57 4.99
#